data_AF-A0A5Q4T4F7-F1
#
_entry.id   AF-A0A5Q4T4F7-F1
#
_cell.length_a   1.000
_cell.length_b   1.000
_cell.length_c   1.000
_cell.angle_alpha   90.00
_cell.angle_beta   90.00
_cell.angle_gamma   90.00
#
_symmetry.space_group_name_H-M   'P 1'
#
loop_
_entity.id
_entity.type
_entity.pdbx_description
1 polymer ?
#
loop_
_entity_poly.entity_id
_entity_poly.type
_entity_poly.pdbx_seq_one_letter_code
_entity_poly.pdbx_strand_id
1 'polypeptide(L)' 'MTKQIAARESRESEMSLAQLRGDCARMAPHWVVPAVQAPAPVPPSLIHGVVVPPASARLVDAMSVYGD' A
#
# COMPACT_ATOMS: atom_id res chain seq x y z
N MET A 1 21.06 -6.60 15.23
CA MET A 1 20.48 -7.17 14.00
C MET A 1 19.99 -6.02 13.12
N THR A 2 20.91 -5.28 12.48
CA THR A 2 20.60 -3.98 11.82
C THR A 2 21.33 -3.82 10.47
N LYS A 3 21.96 -4.89 9.97
CA LYS A 3 22.73 -4.85 8.71
C LYS A 3 21.86 -4.94 7.45
N GLN A 4 20.56 -5.19 7.59
CA GLN A 4 19.68 -5.48 6.45
C GLN A 4 18.98 -4.23 5.89
N ILE A 5 18.88 -3.14 6.66
CA ILE A 5 18.17 -1.91 6.24
C ILE A 5 19.04 -1.07 5.29
N ALA A 6 20.30 -0.79 5.67
CA ALA A 6 21.22 0.01 4.86
C ALA A 6 21.52 -0.60 3.48
N ALA A 7 21.65 -1.93 3.41
CA ALA A 7 21.88 -2.63 2.15
C ALA A 7 20.66 -2.65 1.22
N ARG A 8 19.45 -2.44 1.76
CA ARG A 8 18.21 -2.32 0.97
C ARG A 8 18.02 -0.88 0.48
N GLU A 9 18.27 0.12 1.32
CA GLU A 9 18.23 1.54 0.93
C GLU A 9 19.20 1.89 -0.21
N SER A 10 20.41 1.32 -0.20
CA SER A 10 21.38 1.52 -1.28
C SER A 10 20.92 0.97 -2.63
N ARG A 11 20.21 -0.18 -2.65
CA ARG A 11 19.67 -0.78 -3.89
C ARG A 11 18.45 -0.03 -4.41
N GLU A 12 17.60 0.47 -3.52
CA GLU A 12 16.48 1.35 -3.88
C GLU A 12 17.00 2.69 -4.45
N SER A 13 18.15 3.17 -3.98
CA SER A 13 18.80 4.39 -4.49
C SER A 13 19.45 4.22 -5.88
N GLU A 14 19.91 3.01 -6.20
CA GLU A 14 20.46 2.66 -7.53
C GLU A 14 19.38 2.51 -8.61
N MET A 15 18.12 2.29 -8.21
CA MET A 15 16.98 2.20 -9.12
C MET A 15 16.24 3.54 -9.21
N SER A 16 16.25 4.16 -10.39
CA SER A 16 15.45 5.36 -10.63
C SER A 16 13.95 5.08 -10.49
N LEU A 17 13.19 6.04 -9.95
CA LEU A 17 11.71 5.99 -9.94
C LEU A 17 11.12 5.78 -11.35
N ALA A 18 11.80 6.29 -12.39
CA ALA A 18 11.39 6.06 -13.78
C ALA A 18 11.52 4.58 -14.18
N GLN A 19 12.59 3.93 -13.73
CA GLN A 19 12.83 2.51 -13.96
C GLN A 19 11.79 1.65 -13.24
N LEU A 20 11.53 1.95 -11.95
CA LEU A 20 10.51 1.26 -11.16
C LEU A 20 9.12 1.35 -11.80
N ARG A 21 8.73 2.55 -12.26
CA ARG A 21 7.46 2.73 -12.98
C ARG A 21 7.41 1.89 -14.27
N GLY A 22 8.52 1.80 -14.98
CA GLY A 22 8.66 0.94 -16.17
C GLY A 22 8.53 -0.55 -15.85
N ASP A 23 9.13 -1.00 -14.73
CA ASP A 23 9.00 -2.37 -14.24
C ASP A 23 7.55 -2.70 -13.85
N CYS A 24 6.87 -1.80 -13.13
CA CYS A 24 5.45 -1.96 -12.80
C CYS A 24 4.58 -2.07 -14.06
N ALA A 25 4.82 -1.23 -15.07
CA ALA A 25 4.07 -1.26 -16.33
C ALA A 25 4.30 -2.57 -17.12
N ARG A 26 5.52 -3.13 -17.08
CA ARG A 26 5.80 -4.45 -17.67
C ARG A 26 5.09 -5.59 -16.94
N MET A 27 4.91 -5.47 -15.63
CA MET A 27 4.25 -6.48 -14.81
C MET A 27 2.72 -6.40 -14.85
N ALA A 28 2.15 -5.21 -15.04
CA ALA A 28 0.70 -5.00 -15.01
C ALA A 28 -0.12 -5.95 -15.92
N PRO A 29 0.30 -6.27 -17.16
CA PRO A 29 -0.41 -7.23 -18.01
C PRO A 29 -0.48 -8.66 -17.46
N HIS A 30 0.45 -9.04 -16.57
CA HIS A 30 0.49 -10.36 -15.95
C HIS A 30 -0.37 -10.44 -14.68
N TRP A 31 -0.86 -9.31 -14.18
CA TRP A 31 -1.79 -9.27 -13.06
C TRP A 31 -3.19 -9.58 -13.58
N VAL A 32 -3.47 -10.86 -13.74
CA VAL A 32 -4.80 -11.34 -14.08
C VAL A 32 -5.72 -11.04 -12.89
N VAL A 33 -6.51 -9.97 -13.00
CA VAL A 33 -7.68 -9.76 -12.15
C VAL A 33 -8.78 -10.65 -12.73
N PRO A 34 -9.25 -11.67 -11.99
CA PRO A 34 -10.40 -12.45 -12.45
C PRO A 34 -11.54 -11.48 -12.77
N ALA A 35 -12.32 -11.76 -13.82
CA ALA A 35 -13.53 -11.01 -14.08
C ALA A 35 -14.51 -11.27 -12.91
N VAL A 36 -14.45 -10.41 -11.89
CA VAL A 36 -15.34 -10.46 -10.74
C VAL A 36 -16.52 -9.56 -11.08
N GLN A 37 -17.74 -10.11 -10.99
CA GLN A 37 -18.93 -9.30 -11.07
C GLN A 37 -18.91 -8.28 -9.94
N ALA A 38 -19.32 -7.03 -10.23
CA ALA A 38 -19.45 -6.03 -9.19
C ALA A 38 -20.30 -6.61 -8.04
N PRO A 39 -19.83 -6.53 -6.78
CA PRO A 39 -20.61 -7.01 -5.65
C PRO A 39 -21.98 -6.34 -5.64
N ALA A 40 -23.03 -7.10 -5.34
CA ALA A 40 -24.34 -6.50 -5.13
C ALA A 40 -24.27 -5.48 -3.99
N PRO A 41 -25.00 -4.35 -4.06
CA PRO A 41 -25.10 -3.42 -2.95
C PRO A 41 -25.56 -4.15 -1.69
N VAL A 42 -24.79 -4.02 -0.61
CA VAL A 42 -25.16 -4.60 0.69
C VAL A 42 -25.91 -3.57 1.52
N PRO A 43 -26.94 -3.98 2.29
CA PRO A 43 -27.58 -3.09 3.23
C PRO A 43 -26.57 -2.54 4.25
N PRO A 44 -26.70 -1.27 4.69
CA PRO A 44 -25.75 -0.66 5.63
C PRO A 44 -25.54 -1.45 6.92
N SER A 45 -26.56 -2.21 7.37
CA SER A 45 -26.48 -3.07 8.55
C SER A 45 -25.48 -4.22 8.44
N LEU A 46 -25.04 -4.58 7.22
CA LEU A 46 -24.02 -5.60 6.97
C LEU A 46 -22.62 -5.01 6.74
N ILE A 47 -22.49 -3.69 6.69
CA ILE A 47 -21.19 -3.03 6.69
C ILE A 47 -20.69 -3.04 8.13
N HIS A 48 -19.92 -4.07 8.47
CA HIS A 48 -19.20 -4.08 9.74
C HIS A 48 -18.13 -2.99 9.68
N GLY A 49 -18.26 -1.98 10.54
CA GLY A 49 -17.28 -0.90 10.64
C GLY A 49 -15.91 -1.44 11.06
N VAL A 50 -14.85 -0.80 10.57
CA VAL A 50 -13.50 -1.04 11.05
C VAL A 50 -13.26 -0.16 12.27
N VAL A 51 -13.00 -0.76 13.43
CA VAL A 51 -12.59 -0.02 14.62
C VAL A 51 -11.07 0.08 14.62
N VAL A 52 -10.56 1.30 14.45
CA VAL A 52 -9.13 1.58 14.54
C VAL A 52 -8.78 1.92 15.99
N PRO A 53 -7.84 1.21 16.64
CA PRO A 53 -7.41 1.55 17.98
C PRO A 53 -6.80 2.97 18.04
N PRO A 54 -7.03 3.75 19.11
CA PRO A 54 -6.50 5.10 19.24
C PRO A 54 -4.97 5.20 19.07
N ALA A 55 -4.23 4.19 19.52
CA ALA A 55 -2.78 4.14 19.36
C ALA A 55 -2.34 4.12 17.89
N SER A 56 -3.06 3.38 17.03
CA SER A 56 -2.80 3.33 15.60
C SER A 56 -3.11 4.67 14.92
N ALA A 57 -4.22 5.31 15.30
CA ALA A 57 -4.57 6.63 14.77
C ALA A 57 -3.51 7.68 15.13
N ARG A 58 -3.02 7.67 16.38
CA ARG A 58 -1.94 8.56 16.85
C ARG A 58 -0.63 8.36 16.11
N LEU A 59 -0.31 7.13 15.73
CA LEU A 59 0.88 6.84 14.93
C LEU A 59 0.77 7.50 13.55
N VAL A 60 -0.40 7.44 12.91
CA VAL A 60 -0.65 8.05 11.60
C VAL A 60 -0.65 9.58 11.66
N ASP A 61 -1.31 10.15 12.67
CA ASP A 61 -1.35 11.58 12.97
C ASP A 61 0.06 12.18 13.15
N ALA A 62 0.99 11.40 13.72
CA ALA A 62 2.37 11.82 13.89
C ALA A 62 3.21 11.75 12.59
N MET A 63 2.69 11.21 11.49
CA MET A 63 3.40 11.15 10.21
C MET A 63 3.19 12.44 9.41
N SER A 64 4.28 13.14 9.09
CA SER A 64 4.29 14.41 8.35
C SER A 64 3.59 14.38 6.97
N VAL A 65 3.33 13.19 6.42
CA VAL A 65 2.65 13.02 5.12
C VAL A 65 1.12 12.92 5.28
N TYR A 66 0.63 12.63 6.49
CA TYR A 66 -0.77 12.26 6.73
C TYR A 66 -1.44 13.01 7.90
N GLY A 67 -0.70 13.81 8.68
CA GLY A 67 -1.16 14.50 9.89
C GLY A 67 -1.44 16.00 9.74
N ASP A 68 -1.68 16.49 8.52
CA ASP A 68 -2.16 17.86 8.21
C ASP A 68 -3.40 17.79 7.31
#